data_AF-A0A644ZCI3-F1
#
_entry.id   AF-A0A644ZCI3-F1
#
_cell.length_a   1.000
_cell.length_b   1.000
_cell.length_c   1.000
_cell.angle_alpha   90.00
_cell.angle_beta   90.00
_cell.angle_gamma   90.00
#
_symmetry.space_group_name_H-M   'P 1'
#
loop_
_entity.id
_entity.type
_entity.pdbx_description
1 polymer ?
#
loop_
_entity_poly.entity_id
_entity_poly.type
_entity_poly.pdbx_seq_one_letter_code
_entity_poly.pdbx_strand_id
1 'polypeptide(L)' 'MGQDRDNLDFQRRVGDGYAIIIPAGTWHNLVNTGSVPLKLYSIYAPPQHPRGTVHRTKADAMAAEHNH' A
#
# COMPACT_ATOMS: atom_id res chain seq x y z
N MET A 1 -8.60 6.13 -2.92
CA MET A 1 -8.86 5.98 -1.48
C MET A 1 -10.26 6.47 -1.19
N GLY A 2 -10.86 6.03 -0.09
CA GLY A 2 -12.24 6.39 0.26
C GLY A 2 -12.73 5.65 1.51
N GLN A 3 -13.93 5.99 1.96
CA GLN A 3 -14.60 5.33 3.09
C GLN A 3 -15.26 4.01 2.70
N ASP A 4 -15.58 3.83 1.42
CA ASP A 4 -16.19 2.63 0.86
C ASP A 4 -15.17 1.91 -0.02
N ARG A 5 -15.01 0.60 0.19
CA ARG A 5 -14.13 -0.25 -0.62
C ARG A 5 -14.52 -0.24 -2.08
N ASP A 6 -15.82 -0.29 -2.33
CA ASP A 6 -16.38 -0.51 -3.66
C ASP A 6 -16.62 0.84 -4.38
N ASN A 7 -16.40 1.97 -3.68
CA ASN A 7 -16.46 3.32 -4.22
C ASN A 7 -15.31 4.22 -3.69
N LEU A 8 -14.16 4.19 -4.37
CA LEU A 8 -12.99 5.01 -4.05
C LEU A 8 -13.08 6.39 -4.73
N ASP A 9 -13.61 7.37 -4.01
CA ASP A 9 -13.90 8.74 -4.48
C ASP A 9 -12.68 9.66 -4.65
N PHE A 10 -11.55 9.35 -4.01
CA PHE A 10 -10.30 10.10 -4.17
C PHE A 10 -9.25 9.33 -4.97
N GLN A 11 -8.77 9.94 -6.05
CA GLN A 11 -7.67 9.42 -6.86
C GLN A 11 -6.72 10.55 -7.27
N ARG A 12 -5.41 10.30 -7.20
CA ARG A 12 -4.37 11.25 -7.62
C ARG A 12 -3.18 10.51 -8.24
N ARG A 13 -2.58 11.11 -9.26
CA ARG A 13 -1.25 10.72 -9.73
C ARG A 13 -0.23 11.26 -8.74
N VAL A 14 0.74 10.42 -8.40
CA VAL A 14 1.85 10.73 -7.51
C VAL A 14 3.15 10.40 -8.21
N GLY A 15 4.24 11.04 -7.80
CA GLY A 15 5.58 10.82 -8.35
C GLY A 15 6.65 11.15 -7.32
N ASP A 16 7.87 11.36 -7.80
CA ASP A 16 9.02 11.66 -6.94
C ASP A 16 8.77 12.91 -6.08
N GLY A 17 9.12 12.82 -4.80
CA GLY A 17 8.92 13.90 -3.82
C GLY A 17 7.53 13.95 -3.18
N TYR A 18 6.58 13.08 -3.57
CA TYR A 18 5.26 13.02 -2.95
C TYR A 18 5.26 12.18 -1.67
N ALA A 19 4.37 12.54 -0.75
CA ALA A 19 3.97 11.72 0.39
C ALA A 19 2.47 11.40 0.31
N ILE A 20 2.08 10.20 0.73
CA ILE A 20 0.68 9.75 0.78
C ILE A 20 0.34 9.48 2.24
N ILE A 21 -0.69 10.12 2.76
CA ILE A 21 -1.19 9.92 4.12
C ILE A 21 -2.48 9.11 4.04
N ILE A 22 -2.51 7.99 4.74
CA ILE A 22 -3.63 7.04 4.74
C ILE A 22 -4.16 6.93 6.16
N PRO A 23 -5.27 7.61 6.49
CA PRO A 23 -5.87 7.52 7.82
C PRO A 23 -6.40 6.11 8.12
N ALA A 24 -6.45 5.75 9.41
CA ALA A 24 -7.06 4.49 9.85
C ALA A 24 -8.50 4.36 9.32
N GLY A 25 -8.89 3.15 8.90
CA GLY A 25 -10.21 2.89 8.31
C GLY A 25 -10.37 3.34 6.86
N THR A 26 -9.35 3.92 6.22
CA THR A 26 -9.44 4.37 4.83
C THR A 26 -9.07 3.25 3.86
N TRP A 27 -9.99 2.90 2.96
CA TRP A 27 -9.68 2.02 1.83
C TRP A 27 -8.72 2.70 0.87
N HIS A 28 -7.68 2.00 0.43
CA HIS A 28 -6.64 2.57 -0.42
C HIS A 28 -5.98 1.51 -1.30
N ASN A 29 -5.42 1.95 -2.42
CA ASN A 29 -4.61 1.14 -3.31
C ASN A 29 -3.57 2.04 -3.99
N LEU A 30 -2.42 1.47 -4.32
CA LEU A 30 -1.37 2.14 -5.08
C LEU A 30 -0.98 1.27 -6.28
N VAL A 31 -1.12 1.84 -7.47
CA VAL A 31 -0.86 1.14 -8.73
C VAL A 31 0.31 1.83 -9.43
N ASN A 32 1.36 1.06 -9.77
CA ASN A 32 2.43 1.59 -10.61
C ASN A 32 1.91 1.77 -12.04
N THR A 33 1.71 3.02 -12.45
CA THR A 33 1.29 3.38 -13.82
C THR A 33 2.46 3.78 -14.72
N GLY A 34 3.70 3.68 -14.22
CA GLY A 34 4.92 3.98 -14.97
C GLY A 34 5.49 2.76 -15.71
N SER A 35 6.57 2.98 -16.46
CA SER A 35 7.27 1.93 -17.22
C SER A 35 8.46 1.32 -16.47
N VAL A 36 8.79 1.83 -15.28
CA VAL A 36 9.90 1.37 -14.45
C VAL A 36 9.41 0.93 -13.07
N PRO A 37 10.18 0.12 -12.31
CA PRO A 37 9.78 -0.28 -10.96
C PRO A 37 9.61 0.91 -10.02
N LEU A 38 8.41 1.06 -9.47
CA LEU A 38 8.13 2.04 -8.42
C LEU A 38 8.92 1.70 -7.15
N LYS A 39 9.64 2.68 -6.60
CA LYS A 39 10.37 2.57 -5.34
C LYS A 39 9.71 3.48 -4.30
N LEU A 40 9.40 2.93 -3.13
CA LEU A 40 8.77 3.65 -2.04
C LEU A 40 9.13 3.00 -0.70
N TYR A 41 8.86 3.73 0.38
CA TYR A 41 8.83 3.21 1.73
C TYR A 41 7.44 3.47 2.33
N SER A 42 7.01 2.59 3.23
CA SER A 42 5.77 2.75 3.99
C SER A 42 6.10 2.75 5.48
N ILE A 43 5.39 3.56 6.25
CA ILE A 43 5.53 3.66 7.69
C ILE A 43 4.15 3.37 8.29
N TYR A 44 4.07 2.30 9.07
CA TYR A 44 2.84 1.88 9.76
C TYR A 44 2.88 2.27 11.23
N ALA A 45 1.75 2.72 11.76
CA ALA A 45 1.57 3.01 13.18
C ALA A 45 0.16 2.56 13.61
N PRO A 46 0.03 1.49 14.44
CA PRO A 46 1.09 0.60 14.95
C PRO A 46 1.73 -0.28 13.85
N PRO A 47 2.80 -1.05 14.16
CA PRO A 47 3.44 -1.94 13.18
C PRO A 47 2.44 -2.93 12.55
N GLN A 48 2.48 -3.09 11.22
CA GLN A 48 1.59 -3.99 10.48
C GLN A 48 2.12 -5.43 10.36
N HIS A 49 3.43 -5.60 10.15
CA HIS A 49 4.04 -6.91 9.92
C HIS A 49 4.97 -7.31 11.08
N PRO A 50 5.19 -8.62 11.30
CA PRO A 50 6.21 -9.11 12.22
C PRO A 50 7.60 -8.54 11.93
N ARG A 51 8.45 -8.48 12.96
CA ARG A 51 9.82 -7.98 12.82
C ARG A 51 10.61 -8.87 11.86
N GLY A 52 11.25 -8.25 10.86
CA GLY A 52 12.12 -8.94 9.92
C GLY A 52 11.40 -9.56 8.72
N THR A 53 10.10 -9.30 8.53
CA THR A 53 9.35 -9.76 7.36
C THR A 53 9.98 -9.27 6.05
N VAL A 54 10.20 -10.19 5.11
CA VAL A 54 10.64 -9.90 3.74
C VAL A 54 9.78 -10.68 2.75
N HIS A 55 8.93 -9.97 2.02
CA HIS A 55 8.20 -10.52 0.87
C HIS A 55 8.91 -10.10 -0.42
N ARG A 56 9.57 -11.04 -1.11
CA ARG A 56 10.31 -10.75 -2.34
C ARG A 56 9.37 -10.50 -3.52
N THR A 57 8.22 -11.15 -3.52
CA THR A 57 7.19 -10.99 -4.55
C THR A 57 5.84 -10.64 -3.95
N LYS A 58 4.95 -10.08 -4.78
CA LYS A 58 3.56 -9.82 -4.39
C LYS A 58 2.83 -11.13 -4.01
N ALA A 59 3.13 -12.23 -4.69
CA ALA A 59 2.50 -13.52 -4.41
C ALA A 59 2.87 -14.04 -3.01
N ASP A 60 4.14 -13.90 -2.62
CA ASP A 60 4.61 -14.27 -1.27
C ASP A 60 3.87 -13.46 -0.20
N ALA A 61 3.70 -12.14 -0.42
CA ALA A 61 2.97 -11.27 0.50
C ALA A 61 1.50 -11.68 0.63
N MET A 62 0.82 -11.97 -0.49
CA MET A 62 -0.57 -12.41 -0.46
C MET A 62 -0.74 -13.74 0.28
N ALA A 63 0.18 -14.70 0.07
CA ALA A 63 0.14 -15.98 0.77
C ALA A 63 0.37 -15.83 2.28
N ALA A 64 1.25 -14.91 2.70
CA ALA A 64 1.50 -14.64 4.12
C ALA A 64 0.30 -13.94 4.80
N GLU A 65 -0.29 -12.94 4.16
CA GLU A 65 -1.42 -12.18 4.72
C GLU A 65 -2.72 -12.99 4.77
N HIS A 66 -2.91 -13.99 3.89
CA HIS A 66 -4.06 -14.90 3.95
C HIS A 66 -4.07 -15.80 5.20
N ASN A 67 -2.92 -15.95 5.87
CA ASN A 67 -2.76 -16.76 7.07
C ASN A 67 -2.77 -15.94 8.37
N HIS A 68 -3.02 -14.62 8.29
CA HIS A 68 -3.29 -13.76 9.45
C HIS A 68 -4.80 -13.57 9.64
#